data_AF-A0AA96QH08-F1
#
_entry.id   AF-A0AA96QH08-F1
#
_cell.length_a   1.000
_cell.length_b   1.000
_cell.length_c   1.000
_cell.angle_alpha   90.00
_cell.angle_beta   90.00
_cell.angle_gamma   90.00
#
_symmetry.space_group_name_H-M   'P 1'
#
loop_
_entity.id
_entity.type
_entity.pdbx_description
1 polymer ?
#
loop_
_entity_poly.entity_id
_entity_poly.type
_entity_poly.pdbx_seq_one_letter_code
_entity_poly.pdbx_strand_id
1 'polypeptide(L)'
;MKYLNRTLLPFAVLVFAAAAVLVLLLVFGVSTTRDIDVSGWDLAVAQLARWLLFVLGMHMTHRLLVVVIAHGRTRSEFMAQAAAFTVLLSGASALLAAAGYLLEHLLYTAMGWRQTMSTQPHFDSGAEFSRIFLAYWAVFAVWTAVGMLVGIGFDRTPVAGAASLLLGLGLVAPTITAIGGSGRLPLLRDIPFPVFDSLPLAVALCAGCWALGLLLTWALVRDTPVGARAAA
;
A
#
# COMPACT_ATOMS: atom_id res chain seq x y z
N MET A 1 -21.09 -0.56 5.60
CA MET A 1 -20.29 -1.66 4.99
C MET A 1 -20.55 -1.93 3.51
N LYS A 2 -21.80 -2.19 3.06
CA LYS A 2 -22.05 -2.50 1.62
C LYS A 2 -21.42 -1.46 0.67
N TYR A 3 -21.50 -0.16 0.98
CA TYR A 3 -20.99 0.89 0.09
C TYR A 3 -19.46 0.94 0.00
N LEU A 4 -18.74 0.82 1.12
CA LEU A 4 -17.28 0.87 1.14
C LEU A 4 -16.66 -0.28 0.31
N ASN A 5 -17.15 -1.51 0.54
CA ASN A 5 -16.65 -2.69 -0.15
C ASN A 5 -17.23 -2.86 -1.56
N ARG A 6 -18.42 -2.31 -1.87
CA ARG A 6 -19.00 -2.41 -3.22
C ARG A 6 -18.54 -1.30 -4.17
N THR A 7 -18.05 -0.19 -3.65
CA THR A 7 -17.67 0.96 -4.48
C THR A 7 -16.16 1.16 -4.51
N LEU A 8 -15.53 1.31 -3.34
CA LEU A 8 -14.09 1.64 -3.29
C LEU A 8 -13.19 0.46 -3.62
N LEU A 9 -13.57 -0.75 -3.19
CA LEU A 9 -12.77 -1.94 -3.51
C LEU A 9 -12.77 -2.23 -5.02
N PRO A 10 -13.91 -2.28 -5.75
CA PRO A 10 -13.89 -2.48 -7.19
C PRO A 10 -13.22 -1.32 -7.93
N PHE A 11 -13.44 -0.07 -7.49
CA PHE A 11 -12.75 1.08 -8.08
C PHE A 11 -11.23 0.96 -7.94
N ALA A 12 -10.72 0.68 -6.73
CA ALA A 12 -9.29 0.51 -6.49
C ALA A 12 -8.72 -0.66 -7.31
N VAL A 13 -9.43 -1.79 -7.36
CA VAL A 13 -9.06 -2.95 -8.18
C VAL A 13 -9.04 -2.61 -9.67
N LEU A 14 -10.04 -1.89 -10.18
CA LEU A 14 -10.11 -1.48 -11.58
C LEU A 14 -9.02 -0.49 -11.95
N VAL A 15 -8.75 0.52 -11.11
CA VAL A 15 -7.65 1.46 -11.31
C VAL A 15 -6.31 0.73 -11.30
N PHE A 16 -6.13 -0.21 -10.36
CA PHE A 16 -4.92 -1.00 -10.28
C PHE A 16 -4.76 -1.92 -11.49
N ALA A 17 -5.83 -2.58 -11.94
CA ALA A 17 -5.84 -3.41 -13.13
C ALA A 17 -5.61 -2.60 -14.42
N ALA A 18 -6.16 -1.40 -14.52
CA ALA A 18 -5.92 -0.51 -15.66
C ALA A 18 -4.46 -0.04 -15.71
N ALA A 19 -3.90 0.36 -14.55
CA ALA A 19 -2.49 0.71 -14.44
C ALA A 19 -1.58 -0.49 -14.78
N ALA A 20 -1.96 -1.68 -14.33
CA ALA A 20 -1.28 -2.93 -14.64
C ALA A 20 -1.24 -3.20 -16.16
N VAL A 21 -2.39 -3.12 -16.83
CA VAL A 21 -2.50 -3.30 -18.28
C VAL A 21 -1.67 -2.25 -19.01
N LEU A 22 -1.75 -0.98 -18.60
CA LEU A 22 -0.97 0.10 -19.20
C LEU A 22 0.54 -0.18 -19.12
N VAL A 23 1.01 -0.66 -17.97
CA VAL A 23 2.43 -0.99 -17.77
C VAL A 23 2.85 -2.15 -18.66
N LEU A 24 2.03 -3.20 -18.76
CA LEU A 24 2.30 -4.31 -19.67
C LEU A 24 2.36 -3.85 -21.14
N LEU A 25 1.44 -2.97 -21.55
CA LEU A 25 1.45 -2.38 -22.89
C LEU A 25 2.69 -1.52 -23.15
N LEU A 26 3.14 -0.75 -22.16
CA LEU A 26 4.36 0.05 -22.25
C LEU A 26 5.60 -0.84 -22.37
N VAL A 27 5.71 -1.90 -21.56
CA VAL A 27 6.81 -2.88 -21.65
C VAL A 27 6.83 -3.54 -23.02
N PHE A 28 5.67 -3.95 -23.53
CA PHE A 28 5.56 -4.52 -24.87
C PHE A 28 5.91 -3.51 -25.97
N GLY A 29 5.53 -2.25 -25.83
CA GLY A 29 5.90 -1.20 -26.77
C GLY A 29 7.41 -0.96 -26.79
N VAL A 30 8.04 -0.87 -25.62
CA VAL A 30 9.49 -0.66 -25.49
C VAL A 30 10.28 -1.84 -26.05
N SER A 31 9.81 -3.08 -25.85
CA SER A 31 10.48 -4.30 -26.33
C SER A 31 10.67 -4.33 -27.85
N THR A 32 9.83 -3.61 -28.61
CA THR A 32 9.98 -3.51 -30.07
C THR A 32 11.21 -2.69 -30.50
N THR A 33 11.77 -1.88 -29.60
CA THR A 33 12.83 -0.92 -29.92
C THR A 33 14.12 -1.13 -29.13
N ARG A 34 14.05 -1.77 -27.96
CA ARG A 34 15.20 -2.01 -27.07
C ARG A 34 15.02 -3.29 -26.27
N ASP A 35 16.14 -3.91 -25.91
CA ASP A 35 16.15 -5.00 -24.95
C ASP A 35 15.68 -4.51 -23.57
N ILE A 36 14.89 -5.33 -22.88
CA ILE A 36 14.30 -4.99 -21.60
C ILE A 36 15.21 -5.45 -20.47
N ASP A 37 15.92 -4.50 -19.86
CA ASP A 37 16.80 -4.77 -18.70
C ASP A 37 16.12 -4.55 -17.34
N VAL A 38 14.90 -4.01 -17.31
CA VAL A 38 14.19 -3.63 -16.08
C VAL A 38 12.74 -4.11 -16.13
N SER A 39 12.29 -4.79 -15.07
CA SER A 39 10.87 -5.15 -14.88
C SER A 39 10.00 -3.89 -14.81
N GLY A 40 9.11 -3.71 -15.79
CA GLY A 40 8.13 -2.63 -15.75
C GLY A 40 7.09 -2.85 -14.65
N TRP A 41 6.83 -4.11 -14.30
CA TRP A 41 5.91 -4.46 -13.22
C TRP A 41 6.46 -4.03 -11.85
N ASP A 42 7.77 -4.17 -11.63
CA ASP A 42 8.42 -3.70 -10.42
C ASP A 42 8.23 -2.18 -10.23
N LEU A 43 8.39 -1.37 -11.30
CA LEU A 43 8.12 0.08 -11.22
C LEU A 43 6.66 0.38 -10.84
N ALA A 44 5.71 -0.31 -11.47
CA ALA A 44 4.28 -0.09 -11.27
C ALA A 44 3.82 -0.46 -9.86
N VAL A 45 4.20 -1.65 -9.40
CA VAL A 45 3.78 -2.18 -8.10
C VAL A 45 4.58 -1.55 -6.96
N ALA A 46 5.88 -1.34 -7.13
CA ALA A 46 6.71 -0.74 -6.10
C ALA A 46 6.28 0.71 -5.82
N GLN A 47 6.08 1.52 -6.86
CA GLN A 47 5.80 2.94 -6.65
C GLN A 47 4.30 3.22 -6.64
N LEU A 48 3.59 3.00 -7.75
CA LEU A 48 2.22 3.50 -7.89
C LEU A 48 1.24 2.86 -6.92
N ALA A 49 1.31 1.54 -6.73
CA ALA A 49 0.37 0.81 -5.87
C ALA A 49 0.31 1.39 -4.45
N ARG A 50 1.47 1.64 -3.86
CA ARG A 50 1.58 2.03 -2.46
C ARG A 50 1.07 3.43 -2.22
N TRP A 51 1.43 4.36 -3.10
CA TRP A 51 0.94 5.73 -3.05
C TRP A 51 -0.58 5.77 -3.23
N LEU A 52 -1.13 4.95 -4.14
CA LEU A 52 -2.57 4.82 -4.31
C LEU A 52 -3.24 4.34 -3.02
N LEU A 53 -2.73 3.26 -2.40
CA LEU A 53 -3.29 2.72 -1.16
C LEU A 53 -3.15 3.68 0.02
N PHE A 54 -2.05 4.42 0.10
CA PHE A 54 -1.86 5.50 1.07
C PHE A 54 -2.91 6.61 0.90
N VAL A 55 -3.14 7.08 -0.33
CA VAL A 55 -4.17 8.09 -0.62
C VAL A 55 -5.57 7.55 -0.30
N LEU A 56 -5.86 6.29 -0.61
CA LEU A 56 -7.13 5.66 -0.24
C LEU A 56 -7.32 5.60 1.26
N GLY A 57 -6.28 5.21 2.01
CA GLY A 57 -6.29 5.24 3.48
C GLY A 57 -6.58 6.64 4.02
N MET A 58 -5.91 7.65 3.47
CA MET A 58 -6.13 9.06 3.82
C MET A 58 -7.57 9.49 3.53
N HIS A 59 -8.10 9.13 2.36
CA HIS A 59 -9.47 9.45 1.97
C HIS A 59 -10.51 8.85 2.93
N MET A 60 -10.25 7.64 3.45
CA MET A 60 -11.16 6.99 4.39
C MET A 60 -11.33 7.80 5.68
N THR A 61 -10.23 8.22 6.31
CA THR A 61 -10.32 8.98 7.56
C THR A 61 -10.71 10.42 7.32
N HIS A 62 -10.23 11.03 6.23
CA HIS A 62 -10.46 12.44 5.95
C HIS A 62 -11.91 12.75 5.51
N ARG A 63 -12.50 11.90 4.67
CA ARG A 63 -13.84 12.14 4.12
C ARG A 63 -14.89 11.19 4.68
N LEU A 64 -14.59 9.89 4.73
CA LEU A 64 -15.63 8.91 5.04
C LEU A 64 -15.96 8.86 6.53
N LEU A 65 -15.02 9.18 7.41
CA LEU A 65 -15.29 9.28 8.86
C LEU A 65 -16.42 10.29 9.14
N VAL A 66 -16.33 11.50 8.57
CA VAL A 66 -17.32 12.55 8.76
C VAL A 66 -18.68 12.13 8.22
N VAL A 67 -18.71 11.54 7.03
CA VAL A 67 -19.95 11.03 6.43
C VAL A 67 -20.58 9.96 7.30
N VAL A 68 -19.80 9.01 7.81
CA VAL A 68 -20.31 7.90 8.63
C VAL A 68 -20.86 8.40 9.97
N ILE A 69 -20.20 9.37 10.60
CA ILE A 69 -20.71 10.01 11.83
C ILE A 69 -21.99 10.79 11.56
N ALA A 70 -22.07 11.53 10.44
CA ALA A 70 -23.27 12.29 10.06
C ALA A 70 -24.50 11.39 9.83
N HIS A 71 -24.30 10.13 9.44
CA HIS A 71 -25.35 9.11 9.32
C HIS A 71 -25.67 8.39 10.65
N GLY A 72 -25.18 8.91 11.78
CA GLY A 72 -25.51 8.40 13.13
C GLY A 72 -24.76 7.14 13.54
N ARG A 73 -23.68 6.73 12.83
CA ARG A 73 -22.85 5.58 13.23
C ARG A 73 -21.73 5.99 14.17
N THR A 74 -21.28 5.05 14.99
CA THR A 74 -20.23 5.31 15.98
C THR A 74 -18.83 5.24 15.37
N ARG A 75 -17.88 5.92 16.03
CA ARG A 75 -16.47 5.93 15.62
C ARG A 75 -15.80 4.57 15.76
N SER A 76 -16.14 3.82 16.81
CA SER A 76 -15.63 2.47 17.04
C SER A 76 -16.08 1.53 15.92
N GLU A 77 -17.35 1.65 15.51
CA GLU A 77 -17.87 0.90 14.38
C GLU A 77 -17.16 1.28 13.06
N PHE A 78 -16.92 2.57 12.82
CA PHE A 78 -16.12 3.01 11.68
C PHE A 78 -14.71 2.40 11.69
N MET A 79 -14.01 2.45 12.81
CA MET A 79 -12.64 1.91 12.89
C MET A 79 -12.58 0.40 12.71
N ALA A 80 -13.54 -0.36 13.27
CA ALA A 80 -13.62 -1.79 13.04
C ALA A 80 -13.84 -2.11 11.54
N GLN A 81 -14.71 -1.35 10.87
CA GLN A 81 -14.94 -1.49 9.43
C GLN A 81 -13.73 -1.07 8.60
N ALA A 82 -13.04 0.01 9.00
CA ALA A 82 -11.86 0.51 8.33
C ALA A 82 -10.71 -0.49 8.44
N ALA A 83 -10.48 -1.07 9.63
CA ALA A 83 -9.49 -2.13 9.83
C ALA A 83 -9.76 -3.33 8.92
N ALA A 84 -10.99 -3.85 8.90
CA ALA A 84 -11.37 -4.95 8.00
C ALA A 84 -11.18 -4.59 6.52
N PHE A 85 -11.52 -3.35 6.13
CA PHE A 85 -11.30 -2.88 4.76
C PHE A 85 -9.82 -2.78 4.42
N THR A 86 -8.94 -2.33 5.33
CA THR A 86 -7.49 -2.28 5.07
C THR A 86 -6.94 -3.67 4.77
N VAL A 87 -7.41 -4.71 5.46
CA VAL A 87 -7.01 -6.11 5.22
C VAL A 87 -7.48 -6.59 3.85
N LEU A 88 -8.75 -6.33 3.50
CA LEU A 88 -9.34 -6.74 2.23
C LEU A 88 -8.74 -6.00 1.03
N LEU A 89 -8.58 -4.68 1.13
CA LEU A 89 -8.01 -3.84 0.08
C LEU A 89 -6.55 -4.22 -0.17
N SER A 90 -5.76 -4.32 0.89
CA SER A 90 -4.34 -4.70 0.76
C SER A 90 -4.18 -6.12 0.23
N GLY A 91 -5.02 -7.06 0.67
CA GLY A 91 -5.02 -8.44 0.18
C GLY A 91 -5.38 -8.53 -1.30
N ALA A 92 -6.46 -7.86 -1.72
CA ALA A 92 -6.85 -7.81 -3.14
C ALA A 92 -5.76 -7.17 -4.02
N SER A 93 -5.16 -6.08 -3.54
CA SER A 93 -4.07 -5.39 -4.25
C SER A 93 -2.82 -6.27 -4.33
N ALA A 94 -2.50 -7.01 -3.27
CA ALA A 94 -1.38 -7.94 -3.23
C ALA A 94 -1.59 -9.16 -4.15
N LEU A 95 -2.82 -9.66 -4.26
CA LEU A 95 -3.15 -10.71 -5.24
C LEU A 95 -2.91 -10.22 -6.67
N LEU A 96 -3.34 -8.99 -6.99
CA LEU A 96 -3.09 -8.41 -8.31
C LEU A 96 -1.60 -8.19 -8.55
N ALA A 97 -0.86 -7.71 -7.54
CA ALA A 97 0.59 -7.58 -7.60
C ALA A 97 1.28 -8.93 -7.90
N ALA A 98 0.94 -9.97 -7.14
CA ALA A 98 1.49 -11.31 -7.33
C ALA A 98 1.09 -11.93 -8.68
N ALA A 99 -0.15 -11.70 -9.13
CA ALA A 99 -0.63 -12.15 -10.43
C ALA A 99 0.15 -11.49 -11.58
N GLY A 100 0.45 -10.19 -11.49
CA GLY A 100 1.23 -9.54 -12.53
C GLY A 100 2.70 -9.96 -12.56
N TYR A 101 3.32 -10.28 -11.42
CA TYR A 101 4.66 -10.89 -11.40
C TYR A 101 4.67 -12.27 -12.06
N LEU A 102 3.63 -13.06 -11.81
CA LEU A 102 3.46 -14.36 -12.44
C LEU A 102 3.24 -14.21 -13.96
N LEU A 103 2.39 -13.29 -14.39
CA LEU A 103 2.16 -13.00 -15.80
C LEU A 103 3.44 -12.52 -16.50
N GLU A 104 4.21 -11.64 -15.85
CA GLU A 104 5.50 -11.19 -16.36
C GLU A 104 6.46 -12.38 -16.51
N HIS A 105 6.59 -13.22 -15.48
CA HIS A 105 7.43 -14.41 -15.54
C HIS A 105 7.04 -15.35 -16.70
N LEU A 106 5.74 -15.61 -16.89
CA LEU A 106 5.24 -16.44 -17.98
C LEU A 106 5.51 -15.82 -19.35
N LEU A 107 5.33 -14.51 -19.50
CA LEU A 107 5.59 -13.79 -20.74
C LEU A 107 7.07 -13.86 -21.12
N TYR A 108 7.97 -13.57 -20.18
CA TYR A 108 9.42 -13.60 -20.43
C TYR A 108 9.88 -15.02 -20.78
N THR A 109 9.36 -16.03 -20.06
CA THR A 109 9.66 -17.43 -20.35
C THR A 109 9.17 -17.85 -21.74
N ALA A 110 7.97 -17.44 -22.13
CA ALA A 110 7.41 -17.75 -23.45
C ALA A 110 8.17 -17.07 -24.60
N MET A 111 8.70 -15.86 -24.37
CA MET A 111 9.45 -15.07 -25.36
C MET A 111 10.95 -15.39 -25.37
N GLY A 112 11.43 -16.26 -24.48
CA GLY A 112 12.85 -16.58 -24.35
C GLY A 112 13.71 -15.42 -23.82
N TRP A 113 13.10 -14.41 -23.21
CA TRP A 113 13.81 -13.25 -22.66
C TRP A 113 14.40 -13.58 -21.29
N ARG A 114 15.61 -13.05 -21.01
CA ARG A 114 16.16 -13.09 -19.65
C ARG A 114 15.36 -12.14 -18.77
N GLN A 115 14.69 -12.68 -17.75
CA GLN A 115 14.00 -11.88 -16.76
C GLN A 115 15.03 -11.30 -15.78
N THR A 116 15.39 -10.03 -15.95
CA THR A 116 16.19 -9.30 -14.98
C THR A 116 15.24 -8.63 -13.98
N MET A 117 14.91 -9.34 -12.90
CA MET A 117 14.25 -8.71 -11.75
C MET A 117 15.31 -7.99 -10.91
N SER A 118 15.00 -6.81 -10.38
CA SER A 118 15.84 -6.25 -9.30
C SER A 118 15.78 -7.24 -8.14
N THR A 119 16.92 -7.80 -7.74
CA THR A 119 17.02 -8.78 -6.66
C THR A 119 16.29 -8.26 -5.42
N GLN A 120 15.16 -8.88 -5.08
CA GLN A 120 14.43 -8.57 -3.86
C GLN A 120 14.90 -9.52 -2.76
N PRO A 121 14.95 -9.10 -1.48
CA PRO A 121 15.52 -9.92 -0.41
C PRO A 121 14.81 -11.26 -0.17
N HIS A 122 13.56 -11.42 -0.63
CA HIS A 122 12.69 -12.55 -0.25
C HIS A 122 12.17 -13.40 -1.40
N PHE A 123 12.44 -13.02 -2.65
CA PHE A 123 12.07 -13.79 -3.82
C PHE A 123 12.96 -13.43 -5.00
N ASP A 124 13.38 -14.45 -5.73
CA ASP A 124 14.30 -14.31 -6.86
C ASP A 124 13.60 -14.59 -8.21
N SER A 125 12.34 -15.02 -8.16
CA SER A 125 11.54 -15.37 -9.33
C SER A 125 10.08 -14.95 -9.18
N GLY A 126 9.47 -14.52 -10.29
CA GLY A 126 8.03 -14.26 -10.37
C GLY A 126 7.15 -15.50 -10.20
N ALA A 127 7.73 -16.71 -10.17
CA ALA A 127 7.01 -17.96 -9.87
C ALA A 127 6.71 -18.13 -8.37
N GLU A 128 7.36 -17.38 -7.47
CA GLU A 128 7.20 -17.47 -6.01
C GLU A 128 5.93 -16.75 -5.51
N PHE A 129 4.78 -17.08 -6.09
CA PHE A 129 3.51 -16.37 -5.91
C PHE A 129 3.14 -16.12 -4.43
N SER A 130 3.26 -17.13 -3.58
CA SER A 130 2.88 -17.03 -2.15
C SER A 130 3.77 -16.06 -1.38
N ARG A 131 5.08 -16.04 -1.66
CA ARG A 131 6.04 -15.13 -1.02
C ARG A 131 5.81 -13.70 -1.48
N ILE A 132 5.61 -13.50 -2.78
CA ILE A 132 5.28 -12.20 -3.37
C ILE A 132 3.96 -11.67 -2.77
N PHE A 133 2.93 -12.51 -2.71
CA PHE A 133 1.65 -12.14 -2.12
C PHE A 133 1.80 -11.70 -0.65
N LEU A 134 2.45 -12.50 0.20
CA LEU A 134 2.64 -12.17 1.61
C LEU A 134 3.45 -10.89 1.81
N ALA A 135 4.53 -10.73 1.05
CA ALA A 135 5.37 -9.55 1.02
C ALA A 135 4.53 -8.29 0.71
N TYR A 136 3.84 -8.26 -0.43
CA TYR A 136 3.07 -7.08 -0.83
C TYR A 136 1.83 -6.86 0.04
N TRP A 137 1.20 -7.91 0.57
CA TRP A 137 0.06 -7.77 1.46
C TRP A 137 0.45 -7.02 2.73
N ALA A 138 1.57 -7.40 3.33
CA ALA A 138 2.13 -6.72 4.50
C ALA A 138 2.45 -5.26 4.21
N VAL A 139 3.14 -4.97 3.10
CA VAL A 139 3.49 -3.59 2.70
C VAL A 139 2.22 -2.75 2.49
N PHE A 140 1.28 -3.26 1.70
CA PHE A 140 0.04 -2.55 1.37
C PHE A 140 -0.85 -2.29 2.58
N ALA A 141 -0.90 -3.22 3.54
CA ALA A 141 -1.63 -3.03 4.78
C ALA A 141 -1.04 -1.84 5.57
N VAL A 142 0.28 -1.81 5.77
CA VAL A 142 0.97 -0.73 6.48
C VAL A 142 0.75 0.62 5.80
N TRP A 143 0.95 0.70 4.48
CA TRP A 143 0.78 1.95 3.74
C TRP A 143 -0.65 2.49 3.81
N THR A 144 -1.65 1.61 3.77
CA THR A 144 -3.07 2.00 3.94
C THR A 144 -3.32 2.54 5.34
N ALA A 145 -2.83 1.85 6.39
CA ALA A 145 -3.00 2.30 7.77
C ALA A 145 -2.26 3.62 8.06
N VAL A 146 -1.08 3.82 7.48
CA VAL A 146 -0.33 5.08 7.56
C VAL A 146 -1.07 6.21 6.83
N GLY A 147 -1.68 5.92 5.67
CA GLY A 147 -2.56 6.87 5.00
C GLY A 147 -3.71 7.33 5.90
N MET A 148 -4.36 6.38 6.58
CA MET A 148 -5.43 6.69 7.54
C MET A 148 -4.95 7.60 8.68
N LEU A 149 -3.79 7.29 9.27
CA LEU A 149 -3.16 8.06 10.34
C LEU A 149 -2.85 9.50 9.90
N VAL A 150 -2.27 9.65 8.70
CA VAL A 150 -1.93 10.97 8.16
C VAL A 150 -3.20 11.78 7.88
N GLY A 151 -4.22 11.17 7.27
CA GLY A 151 -5.49 11.83 6.97
C GLY A 151 -6.16 12.43 8.21
N ILE A 152 -6.31 11.65 9.28
CA ILE A 152 -6.91 12.16 10.51
C ILE A 152 -6.01 13.17 11.25
N GLY A 153 -4.68 13.04 11.12
CA GLY A 153 -3.74 13.98 11.72
C GLY A 153 -3.92 15.40 11.19
N PHE A 154 -4.03 15.55 9.86
CA PHE A 154 -4.23 16.84 9.21
C PHE A 154 -5.63 17.44 9.46
N ASP A 155 -6.64 16.62 9.68
CA ASP A 155 -7.97 17.12 10.06
C ASP A 155 -7.98 17.79 11.42
N ARG A 156 -7.08 17.38 12.30
CA ARG A 156 -7.04 17.88 13.67
C ARG A 156 -6.33 19.23 13.75
N THR A 157 -5.05 19.26 13.37
CA THR A 157 -4.24 20.48 13.31
C THR A 157 -3.09 20.29 12.31
N PRO A 158 -2.51 21.37 11.77
CA PRO A 158 -1.32 21.28 10.93
C PRO A 158 -0.13 20.61 11.64
N VAL A 159 0.03 20.85 12.95
CA VAL A 159 1.10 20.25 13.76
C VAL A 159 0.87 18.75 13.95
N ALA A 160 -0.37 18.32 14.20
CA ALA A 160 -0.71 16.90 14.29
C ALA A 160 -0.53 16.20 12.94
N GLY A 161 -0.83 16.87 11.83
CA GLY A 161 -0.52 16.39 10.47
C GLY A 161 0.97 16.24 10.21
N ALA A 162 1.79 17.22 10.61
CA ALA A 162 3.25 17.11 10.50
C ALA A 162 3.81 15.97 11.37
N ALA A 163 3.32 15.82 12.60
CA ALA A 163 3.72 14.73 13.48
C ALA A 163 3.29 13.35 12.94
N SER A 164 2.08 13.24 12.39
CA SER A 164 1.59 11.99 11.80
C SER A 164 2.36 11.59 10.55
N LEU A 165 2.89 12.54 9.76
CA LEU A 165 3.82 12.26 8.67
C LEU A 165 5.13 11.66 9.17
N LEU A 166 5.73 12.24 10.21
CA LEU A 166 6.98 11.71 10.80
C LEU A 166 6.79 10.30 11.37
N LEU A 167 5.70 10.09 12.11
CA LEU A 167 5.34 8.77 12.62
C LEU A 167 5.05 7.79 11.49
N GLY A 168 4.31 8.24 10.47
CA GLY A 168 4.01 7.45 9.28
C GLY A 168 5.27 7.00 8.55
N LEU A 169 6.25 7.89 8.40
CA LEU A 169 7.55 7.58 7.80
C LEU A 169 8.28 6.49 8.60
N GLY A 170 8.27 6.58 9.93
CA GLY A 170 8.82 5.54 10.80
C GLY A 170 8.11 4.19 10.65
N LEU A 171 6.78 4.19 10.50
CA LEU A 171 5.98 2.97 10.34
C LEU A 171 6.15 2.30 8.98
N VAL A 172 6.36 3.07 7.90
CA VAL A 172 6.63 2.50 6.57
C VAL A 172 8.09 2.08 6.40
N ALA A 173 9.03 2.58 7.20
CA ALA A 173 10.45 2.27 7.04
C ALA A 173 10.72 0.74 7.00
N PRO A 174 10.17 -0.10 7.90
CA PRO A 174 10.33 -1.55 7.80
C PRO A 174 9.82 -2.15 6.49
N THR A 175 8.77 -1.59 5.88
CA THR A 175 8.27 -2.07 4.57
C THR A 175 9.27 -1.82 3.45
N ILE A 176 10.11 -0.79 3.62
CA ILE A 176 11.13 -0.42 2.64
C ILE A 176 12.33 -1.37 2.75
N THR A 177 12.68 -1.74 3.96
CA THR A 177 13.99 -2.32 4.29
C THR A 177 13.92 -3.83 4.48
N ALA A 178 12.79 -4.32 5.00
CA ALA A 178 12.57 -5.73 5.26
C ALA A 178 12.10 -6.44 4.00
N ILE A 179 11.18 -5.87 3.19
CA ILE A 179 10.51 -6.60 2.11
C ILE A 179 11.12 -6.33 0.73
N GLY A 180 11.83 -5.21 0.57
CA GLY A 180 12.76 -4.93 -0.53
C GLY A 180 12.21 -4.85 -1.96
N GLY A 181 10.91 -5.06 -2.18
CA GLY A 181 10.24 -4.60 -3.41
C GLY A 181 10.01 -3.10 -3.44
N SER A 182 10.64 -2.38 -2.52
CA SER A 182 10.15 -1.09 -2.10
C SER A 182 10.50 0.06 -3.03
N GLY A 183 11.45 -0.14 -3.95
CA GLY A 183 12.05 0.95 -4.71
C GLY A 183 12.52 2.02 -3.74
N ARG A 184 13.75 1.90 -3.25
CA ARG A 184 14.32 2.81 -2.24
C ARG A 184 13.83 4.24 -2.48
N LEU A 185 13.16 4.84 -1.49
CA LEU A 185 12.67 6.21 -1.61
C LEU A 185 13.83 7.08 -2.11
N PRO A 186 13.63 7.98 -3.10
CA PRO A 186 14.73 8.74 -3.68
C PRO A 186 15.59 9.47 -2.63
N LEU A 187 14.95 9.90 -1.54
CA LEU A 187 15.56 10.59 -0.41
C LEU A 187 16.27 9.67 0.60
N LEU A 188 15.94 8.37 0.64
CA LEU A 188 16.48 7.40 1.60
C LEU A 188 17.32 6.31 0.92
N ARG A 189 17.78 6.57 -0.32
CA ARG A 189 18.50 5.59 -1.15
C ARG A 189 19.76 5.05 -0.50
N ASP A 190 20.44 5.88 0.29
CA ASP A 190 21.78 5.61 0.81
C ASP A 190 21.80 5.32 2.32
N ILE A 191 20.63 5.23 2.96
CA ILE A 191 20.56 4.94 4.39
C ILE A 191 20.70 3.42 4.59
N PRO A 192 21.70 2.96 5.38
CA PRO A 192 21.89 1.54 5.67
C PRO A 192 20.84 1.10 6.66
N PHE A 193 19.71 0.61 6.15
CA PHE A 193 18.72 -0.02 7.00
C PHE A 193 19.02 -1.51 7.17
N PRO A 194 18.73 -2.09 8.35
CA PRO A 194 18.85 -3.52 8.55
C PRO A 194 17.90 -4.26 7.60
N VAL A 195 18.48 -5.17 6.82
CA VAL A 195 17.73 -6.15 6.01
C VAL A 195 17.43 -7.33 6.92
N PHE A 196 16.19 -7.81 6.89
CA PHE A 196 15.80 -9.00 7.63
C PHE A 196 15.83 -10.20 6.69
N ASP A 197 16.61 -11.21 7.03
CA ASP A 197 16.76 -12.42 6.19
C ASP A 197 15.54 -13.35 6.24
N SER A 198 14.62 -13.14 7.19
CA SER A 198 13.44 -14.00 7.35
C SER A 198 12.14 -13.29 6.99
N LEU A 199 11.50 -13.77 5.92
CA LEU A 199 10.18 -13.30 5.48
C LEU A 199 9.12 -13.33 6.60
N PRO A 200 9.02 -14.37 7.45
CA PRO A 200 8.03 -14.37 8.55
C PRO A 200 8.24 -13.24 9.55
N LEU A 201 9.49 -12.90 9.86
CA LEU A 201 9.81 -11.79 10.77
C LEU A 201 9.48 -10.45 10.12
N ALA A 202 9.79 -10.28 8.84
CA ALA A 202 9.43 -9.08 8.08
C ALA A 202 7.91 -8.86 8.04
N VAL A 203 7.14 -9.92 7.79
CA VAL A 203 5.66 -9.88 7.81
C VAL A 203 5.14 -9.58 9.21
N ALA A 204 5.68 -10.22 10.25
CA ALA A 204 5.29 -9.96 11.64
C ALA A 204 5.56 -8.50 12.07
N LEU A 205 6.72 -7.96 11.68
CA LEU A 205 7.07 -6.57 11.92
C LEU A 205 6.09 -5.62 11.22
N CYS A 206 5.78 -5.88 9.94
CA CYS A 206 4.79 -5.09 9.20
C CYS A 206 3.38 -5.20 9.81
N ALA A 207 2.98 -6.38 10.27
CA ALA A 207 1.71 -6.56 10.98
C ALA A 207 1.69 -5.73 12.28
N GLY A 208 2.81 -5.67 13.01
CA GLY A 208 2.98 -4.78 14.17
C GLY A 208 2.85 -3.30 13.80
N CYS A 209 3.52 -2.85 12.73
CA CYS A 209 3.41 -1.48 12.22
C CYS A 209 1.99 -1.13 11.76
N TRP A 210 1.30 -2.06 11.10
CA TRP A 210 -0.09 -1.90 10.70
C TRP A 210 -1.02 -1.76 11.90
N ALA A 211 -0.90 -2.65 12.89
CA ALA A 211 -1.68 -2.59 14.12
C ALA A 211 -1.42 -1.29 14.89
N LEU A 212 -0.14 -0.88 15.01
CA LEU A 212 0.23 0.38 15.63
C LEU A 212 -0.34 1.59 14.87
N GLY A 213 -0.29 1.58 13.54
CA GLY A 213 -0.91 2.62 12.71
C GLY A 213 -2.41 2.74 12.94
N LEU A 214 -3.13 1.62 13.03
CA LEU A 214 -4.56 1.61 13.36
C LEU A 214 -4.85 2.09 14.78
N LEU A 215 -4.03 1.71 15.77
CA LEU A 215 -4.16 2.14 17.16
C LEU A 215 -3.93 3.65 17.30
N LEU A 216 -2.91 4.19 16.65
CA LEU A 216 -2.64 5.63 16.60
C LEU A 216 -3.77 6.38 15.89
N THR A 217 -4.27 5.83 14.78
CA THR A 217 -5.44 6.39 14.08
C THR A 217 -6.65 6.42 15.00
N TRP A 218 -6.93 5.33 15.71
CA TRP A 218 -8.03 5.27 16.69
C TRP A 218 -7.86 6.31 17.81
N ALA A 219 -6.65 6.49 18.34
CA ALA A 219 -6.37 7.49 19.35
C ALA A 219 -6.65 8.93 18.85
N LEU A 220 -6.45 9.20 17.56
CA LEU A 220 -6.82 10.49 16.98
C LEU A 220 -8.33 10.61 16.71
N VAL A 221 -8.94 9.56 16.15
CA VAL A 221 -10.38 9.53 15.83
C VAL A 221 -11.25 9.66 17.08
N ARG A 222 -10.91 8.93 18.16
CA ARG A 222 -11.70 8.92 19.40
C ARG A 222 -11.81 10.32 20.03
N ASP A 223 -10.76 11.15 19.88
CA ASP A 223 -10.64 12.46 20.52
C ASP A 223 -10.99 13.62 19.57
N THR A 224 -11.46 13.32 18.36
CA THR A 224 -11.90 14.36 17.41
C THR A 224 -13.22 14.97 17.91
N PRO A 225 -13.44 16.29 17.94
CA PRO A 225 -14.75 16.84 18.31
C PRO A 225 -15.77 16.67 17.17
N VAL A 226 -16.99 16.17 17.46
CA VAL A 226 -18.13 16.26 16.50
C VAL A 226 -18.72 17.66 16.63
N GLY A 227 -18.02 18.66 16.10
CA GLY A 227 -18.49 20.03 16.07
C GLY A 227 -18.16 20.60 14.71
N ALA A 228 -19.20 21.01 13.98
CA ALA A 228 -19.09 21.56 12.64
C ALA A 228 -17.92 22.55 12.53
N ARG A 229 -17.05 22.37 11.53
CA ARG A 229 -16.40 23.53 10.91
C ARG A 229 -17.51 24.36 10.29
N ALA A 230 -18.15 25.20 11.10
CA ALA A 230 -18.78 26.40 10.62
C ALA A 230 -17.65 27.31 10.13
N ALA A 231 -17.61 27.50 8.81
CA ALA A 231 -16.95 28.56 8.05
C ALA A 231 -15.60 29.11 8.58
N ALA A 232 -14.55 28.90 7.79
CA ALA A 232 -13.56 29.93 7.51
C ALA A 232 -13.27 29.89 6.00
#